data_AF-A0A069NDI8-F1
#
_entry.id   AF-A0A069NDI8-F1
#
_cell.length_a   1.000
_cell.length_b   1.000
_cell.length_c   1.000
_cell.angle_alpha   90.00
_cell.angle_beta   90.00
_cell.angle_gamma   90.00
#
_symmetry.space_group_name_H-M   'P 1'
#
loop_
_entity.id
_entity.type
_entity.pdbx_description
1 polymer ?
#
loop_
_entity_poly.entity_id
_entity_poly.type
_entity_poly.pdbx_seq_one_letter_code
_entity_poly.pdbx_strand_id
1 'polypeptide(L)'
;MNPSPPQADKVVEDVELTDHSPKISRRSLLKLAGSGAASLSVVSMPMRALSAEQVRPAAEGVSTAKVTLHVNGTQHELSLDTRTTLLDTLREHLHLTGTKKGCDHGQCGACTVIVDGRRINSCLTLAVMHEGAYVTTIEGLGKPAKLHPMQAAFVKHDGFQCGYCTPGQICSAVAVLDEIKADIPSHVSADLLARPRPTNLELRERMSGNICRCGAYSNIAEAMAEVAGRLA
;
A
#
# COMPACT_ATOMS: atom_id res chain seq x y z
N MET A 1 34.71 28.72 46.44
CA MET A 1 34.42 27.42 47.07
C MET A 1 33.00 27.04 46.68
N ASN A 2 32.86 26.32 45.56
CA ASN A 2 31.60 25.73 45.12
C ASN A 2 31.72 24.22 45.34
N PRO A 3 30.74 23.56 45.96
CA PRO A 3 30.80 22.13 46.20
C PRO A 3 30.61 21.34 44.90
N SER A 4 31.43 20.29 44.75
CA SER A 4 31.36 19.31 43.67
C SER A 4 30.01 18.56 43.67
N PRO A 5 29.51 18.12 42.51
CA PRO A 5 28.30 17.31 42.43
C PRO A 5 28.57 15.88 42.94
N PRO A 6 27.61 15.24 43.64
CA PRO A 6 27.75 13.84 44.03
C PRO A 6 27.55 12.91 42.84
N GLN A 7 28.37 11.86 42.79
CA GLN A 7 28.31 10.75 41.84
C GLN A 7 27.01 9.95 42.04
N ALA A 8 26.26 9.75 40.96
CA ALA A 8 25.12 8.83 40.94
C ALA A 8 25.64 7.42 40.63
N ASP A 9 25.81 6.61 41.69
CA ASP A 9 26.01 5.17 41.56
C ASP A 9 24.74 4.51 41.03
N LYS A 10 24.94 3.62 40.05
CA LYS A 10 23.92 2.76 39.47
C LYS A 10 23.40 1.78 40.53
N VAL A 11 22.10 1.83 40.82
CA VAL A 11 21.37 0.70 41.34
C VAL A 11 20.27 0.39 40.35
N VAL A 12 20.50 -0.62 39.52
CA VAL A 12 19.46 -1.30 38.75
C VAL A 12 18.94 -2.37 39.70
N GLU A 13 17.78 -2.16 40.32
CA GLU A 13 17.08 -3.22 41.02
C GLU A 13 16.43 -4.13 39.97
N ASP A 14 16.84 -5.40 39.96
CA ASP A 14 16.19 -6.46 39.20
C ASP A 14 14.79 -6.70 39.78
N VAL A 15 13.76 -6.21 39.08
CA VAL A 15 12.37 -6.57 39.37
C VAL A 15 12.12 -7.97 38.77
N GLU A 16 12.27 -9.01 39.59
CA GLU A 16 11.83 -10.37 39.25
C GLU A 16 10.30 -10.39 39.12
N LEU A 17 9.80 -10.41 37.88
CA LEU A 17 8.43 -10.76 37.57
C LEU A 17 8.26 -12.27 37.76
N THR A 18 7.65 -12.69 38.87
CA THR A 18 7.29 -14.09 39.10
C THR A 18 6.07 -14.46 38.25
N ASP A 19 6.28 -15.26 37.20
CA ASP A 19 5.23 -15.89 36.39
C ASP A 19 4.62 -17.07 37.18
N HIS A 20 3.36 -16.92 37.60
CA HIS A 20 2.56 -17.98 38.24
C HIS A 20 1.51 -18.54 37.27
N SER A 21 1.94 -18.92 36.06
CA SER A 21 1.12 -19.69 35.14
C SER A 21 1.57 -21.17 35.14
N PRO A 22 0.67 -22.15 35.36
CA PRO A 22 1.05 -23.57 35.27
C PRO A 22 1.46 -23.93 33.84
N LYS A 23 2.74 -24.27 33.65
CA LYS A 23 3.32 -24.61 32.34
C LYS A 23 2.90 -26.01 31.89
N ILE A 24 1.76 -26.12 31.23
CA ILE A 24 1.38 -27.35 30.52
C ILE A 24 2.10 -27.38 29.16
N SER A 25 3.07 -28.28 29.02
CA SER A 25 3.78 -28.51 27.75
C SER A 25 2.90 -29.28 26.76
N ARG A 26 3.03 -28.98 25.46
CA ARG A 26 2.43 -29.75 24.35
C ARG A 26 2.71 -31.26 24.46
N ARG A 27 3.85 -31.63 25.06
CA ARG A 27 4.24 -33.03 25.27
C ARG A 27 3.43 -33.72 26.38
N SER A 28 2.88 -32.97 27.34
CA SER A 28 2.00 -33.50 28.39
C SER A 28 0.58 -33.76 27.88
N LEU A 29 0.09 -32.94 26.95
CA LEU A 29 -1.21 -33.15 26.29
C LEU A 29 -1.24 -34.42 25.42
N LEU A 30 -0.14 -34.71 24.72
CA LEU A 30 -0.02 -35.92 23.89
C LEU A 30 0.02 -37.23 24.71
N LYS A 31 0.44 -37.17 25.98
CA LYS A 31 0.46 -38.35 26.87
C LYS A 31 -0.91 -38.65 27.51
N LEU A 32 -1.79 -37.66 27.62
CA LEU A 32 -3.14 -37.84 28.20
C LEU A 32 -4.14 -38.46 27.22
N ALA A 33 -3.87 -38.43 25.91
CA ALA A 33 -4.78 -38.96 24.89
C ALA A 33 -4.70 -40.50 24.71
N GLY A 34 -3.87 -41.20 25.49
CA GLY A 34 -3.52 -42.60 25.26
C GLY A 34 -4.29 -43.66 26.06
N SER A 35 -5.35 -43.32 26.81
CA SER A 35 -6.06 -44.34 27.61
C SER A 35 -7.55 -44.05 27.71
N GLY A 36 -8.34 -44.73 26.88
CA GLY A 36 -9.80 -44.68 26.91
C GLY A 36 -10.41 -45.52 25.79
N ALA A 37 -10.27 -46.84 25.85
CA ALA A 37 -11.04 -47.77 25.02
C ALA A 37 -12.25 -48.28 25.82
N ALA A 38 -13.46 -47.87 25.41
CA ALA A 38 -14.70 -48.58 25.73
C ALA A 38 -15.66 -48.43 24.55
N SER A 39 -16.02 -49.58 23.97
CA SER A 39 -16.76 -49.80 22.74
C SER A 39 -18.28 -49.62 22.90
N LEU A 40 -18.89 -48.84 22.01
CA LEU A 40 -20.33 -48.88 21.70
C LEU A 40 -20.49 -48.96 20.17
N SER A 41 -20.71 -50.17 19.67
CA SER A 41 -20.99 -50.43 18.26
C SER A 41 -22.44 -50.03 17.94
N VAL A 42 -22.68 -48.77 17.64
CA VAL A 42 -23.90 -48.34 16.94
C VAL A 42 -23.72 -48.63 15.45
N VAL A 43 -24.52 -49.58 14.93
CA VAL A 43 -24.63 -49.82 13.48
C VAL A 43 -25.15 -48.54 12.83
N SER A 44 -24.23 -47.74 12.30
CA SER A 44 -24.55 -46.54 11.55
C SER A 44 -24.91 -46.98 10.14
N MET A 45 -26.20 -46.98 9.80
CA MET A 45 -26.63 -47.05 8.39
C MET A 45 -25.94 -45.88 7.65
N PRO A 46 -25.33 -46.10 6.48
CA PRO A 46 -24.84 -44.98 5.70
C PRO A 46 -26.07 -44.24 5.20
N MET A 47 -26.38 -43.09 5.80
CA MET A 47 -27.12 -42.07 5.06
C MET A 47 -26.24 -41.73 3.87
N ARG A 48 -26.56 -42.28 2.70
CA ARG A 48 -26.17 -41.67 1.43
C ARG A 48 -26.80 -40.29 1.46
N ALA A 49 -26.00 -39.30 1.83
CA ALA A 49 -26.30 -37.92 1.52
C ALA A 49 -26.53 -37.89 0.01
N LEU A 50 -27.79 -37.74 -0.40
CA LEU A 50 -28.12 -37.35 -1.75
C LEU A 50 -27.47 -35.97 -1.90
N SER A 51 -26.28 -35.94 -2.51
CA SER A 51 -25.69 -34.73 -3.02
C SER A 51 -26.68 -34.25 -4.08
N ALA A 52 -27.58 -33.35 -3.68
CA ALA A 52 -28.28 -32.52 -4.64
C ALA A 52 -27.17 -31.73 -5.32
N GLU A 53 -26.80 -32.15 -6.53
CA GLU A 53 -25.98 -31.37 -7.43
C GLU A 53 -26.75 -30.06 -7.62
N GLN A 54 -26.44 -29.05 -6.81
CA GLN A 54 -26.99 -27.73 -6.99
C GLN A 54 -26.48 -27.27 -8.34
N VAL A 55 -27.36 -27.33 -9.35
CA VAL A 55 -27.15 -26.68 -10.63
C VAL A 55 -26.96 -25.21 -10.33
N ARG A 56 -25.70 -24.79 -10.23
CA ARG A 56 -25.36 -23.39 -10.16
C ARG A 56 -25.91 -22.78 -11.44
N PRO A 57 -26.79 -21.76 -11.37
CA PRO A 57 -27.21 -21.06 -12.57
C PRO A 57 -25.95 -20.65 -13.33
N ALA A 58 -25.96 -20.86 -14.64
CA ALA A 58 -24.87 -20.43 -15.51
C ALA A 58 -24.59 -18.96 -15.17
N ALA A 59 -23.31 -18.64 -14.93
CA ALA A 59 -22.90 -17.29 -14.56
C ALA A 59 -23.52 -16.30 -15.57
N GLU A 60 -24.28 -15.32 -15.07
CA GLU A 60 -24.82 -14.25 -15.88
C GLU A 60 -23.70 -13.63 -16.72
N GLY A 61 -24.00 -13.31 -17.98
CA GLY A 61 -23.00 -12.80 -18.94
C GLY A 61 -22.26 -11.57 -18.41
N VAL A 62 -21.06 -11.35 -18.92
CA VAL A 62 -20.23 -10.19 -18.53
C VAL A 62 -20.97 -8.89 -18.82
N SER A 63 -21.30 -8.14 -17.76
CA SER A 63 -21.89 -6.81 -17.89
C SER A 63 -20.84 -5.82 -18.37
N THR A 64 -21.07 -5.19 -19.52
CA THR A 64 -20.16 -4.22 -20.15
C THR A 64 -20.77 -2.82 -20.15
N ALA A 65 -19.91 -1.80 -20.04
CA ALA A 65 -20.30 -0.39 -20.08
C ALA A 65 -19.31 0.43 -20.93
N LYS A 66 -19.82 1.49 -21.55
CA LYS A 66 -18.97 2.49 -22.19
C LYS A 66 -18.39 3.43 -21.13
N VAL A 67 -17.12 3.77 -21.26
CA VAL A 67 -16.45 4.75 -20.40
C VAL A 67 -15.51 5.64 -21.21
N THR A 68 -15.47 6.92 -20.88
CA THR A 68 -14.54 7.90 -21.42
C THR A 68 -13.51 8.30 -20.37
N LEU A 69 -12.21 8.24 -20.67
CA LEU A 69 -11.13 8.66 -19.78
C LEU A 69 -10.17 9.62 -20.50
N HIS A 70 -9.69 10.66 -19.79
CA HIS A 70 -8.63 11.53 -20.28
C HIS A 70 -7.30 11.12 -19.66
N VAL A 71 -6.55 10.22 -20.32
CA VAL A 71 -5.31 9.65 -19.78
C VAL A 71 -4.09 10.35 -20.37
N ASN A 72 -3.27 10.96 -19.52
CA ASN A 72 -2.05 11.69 -19.91
C ASN A 72 -2.31 12.73 -21.02
N GLY A 73 -3.48 13.40 -20.95
CA GLY A 73 -3.91 14.41 -21.93
C GLY A 73 -4.56 13.87 -23.20
N THR A 74 -4.69 12.55 -23.36
CA THR A 74 -5.35 11.91 -24.50
C THR A 74 -6.72 11.36 -24.08
N GLN A 75 -7.76 11.62 -24.87
CA GLN A 75 -9.09 11.05 -24.62
C GLN A 75 -9.17 9.62 -25.15
N HIS A 76 -9.76 8.73 -24.36
CA HIS A 76 -9.99 7.33 -24.69
C HIS A 76 -11.45 6.97 -24.44
N GLU A 77 -12.14 6.51 -25.48
CA GLU A 77 -13.47 5.91 -25.37
C GLU A 77 -13.33 4.38 -25.38
N LEU A 78 -13.86 3.72 -24.35
CA LEU A 78 -13.67 2.29 -24.10
C LEU A 78 -15.01 1.60 -23.85
N SER A 79 -15.10 0.31 -24.17
CA SER A 79 -16.21 -0.57 -23.76
C SER A 79 -15.64 -1.69 -22.90
N LEU A 80 -15.89 -1.64 -21.59
CA LEU A 80 -15.21 -2.47 -20.59
C LEU A 80 -16.20 -3.32 -19.80
N ASP A 81 -15.74 -4.46 -19.29
CA ASP A 81 -16.40 -5.16 -18.18
C ASP A 81 -16.53 -4.19 -16.99
N THR A 82 -17.72 -4.14 -16.37
CA THR A 82 -17.99 -3.23 -15.25
C THR A 82 -17.11 -3.51 -14.02
N ARG A 83 -16.50 -4.69 -13.93
CA ARG A 83 -15.55 -5.09 -12.88
C ARG A 83 -14.11 -4.65 -13.16
N THR A 84 -13.81 -4.17 -14.37
CA THR A 84 -12.44 -3.77 -14.74
C THR A 84 -12.00 -2.60 -13.86
N THR A 85 -10.91 -2.81 -13.13
CA THR A 85 -10.30 -1.76 -12.30
C THR A 85 -9.71 -0.65 -13.18
N LEU A 86 -9.53 0.55 -12.63
CA LEU A 86 -8.76 1.59 -13.33
C LEU A 86 -7.33 1.09 -13.64
N LEU A 87 -6.74 0.29 -12.74
CA LEU A 87 -5.43 -0.32 -12.95
C LEU A 87 -5.39 -1.19 -14.20
N ASP A 88 -6.33 -2.12 -14.34
CA ASP A 88 -6.36 -3.05 -15.47
C ASP A 88 -6.77 -2.34 -16.77
N THR A 89 -7.58 -1.29 -16.68
CA THR A 89 -7.86 -0.41 -17.82
C THR A 89 -6.58 0.21 -18.37
N LEU A 90 -5.77 0.83 -17.51
CA LEU A 90 -4.52 1.46 -17.91
C LEU A 90 -3.54 0.45 -18.51
N ARG A 91 -3.40 -0.72 -17.88
CA ARG A 91 -2.36 -1.69 -18.24
C ARG A 91 -2.75 -2.58 -19.42
N GLU A 92 -3.94 -3.15 -19.38
CA GLU A 92 -4.33 -4.26 -20.25
C GLU A 92 -5.15 -3.76 -21.46
N HIS A 93 -5.88 -2.64 -21.31
CA HIS A 93 -6.65 -2.04 -22.41
C HIS A 93 -5.92 -0.87 -23.10
N LEU A 94 -5.17 -0.06 -22.35
CA LEU A 94 -4.43 1.09 -22.89
C LEU A 94 -2.93 0.84 -23.05
N HIS A 95 -2.43 -0.31 -22.58
CA HIS A 95 -1.01 -0.70 -22.67
C HIS A 95 -0.02 0.26 -22.01
N LEU A 96 -0.50 1.06 -21.04
CA LEU A 96 0.30 1.93 -20.17
C LEU A 96 0.78 1.12 -18.95
N THR A 97 1.82 0.32 -19.20
CA THR A 97 2.32 -0.67 -18.24
C THR A 97 3.16 -0.08 -17.10
N GLY A 98 3.41 1.23 -17.08
CA GLY A 98 4.14 1.93 -16.03
C GLY A 98 3.48 1.78 -14.67
N THR A 99 2.16 1.89 -14.59
CA THR A 99 1.40 1.61 -13.36
C THR A 99 1.45 0.11 -13.05
N LYS A 100 1.76 -0.27 -11.80
CA LYS A 100 2.07 -1.67 -11.45
C LYS A 100 1.02 -2.33 -10.56
N LYS A 101 0.80 -3.63 -10.79
CA LYS A 101 -0.03 -4.49 -9.95
C LYS A 101 0.86 -5.27 -8.97
N GLY A 102 1.11 -4.69 -7.80
CA GLY A 102 1.93 -5.34 -6.76
C GLY A 102 1.16 -6.23 -5.78
N CYS A 103 -0.12 -5.93 -5.54
CA CYS A 103 -0.94 -6.67 -4.57
C CYS A 103 -2.42 -6.80 -4.95
N ASP A 104 -2.95 -5.92 -5.81
CA ASP A 104 -4.38 -5.83 -6.19
C ASP A 104 -5.39 -5.62 -5.04
N HIS A 105 -4.91 -5.28 -3.84
CA HIS A 105 -5.74 -5.12 -2.64
C HIS A 105 -5.41 -3.84 -1.85
N GLY A 106 -4.82 -2.83 -2.50
CA GLY A 106 -4.49 -1.53 -1.89
C GLY A 106 -3.39 -1.54 -0.83
N GLN A 107 -2.64 -2.62 -0.71
CA GLN A 107 -1.64 -2.82 0.35
C GLN A 107 -0.27 -2.18 0.07
N CYS A 108 0.09 -1.95 -1.20
CA CYS A 108 1.48 -1.60 -1.56
C CYS A 108 1.69 -0.24 -2.25
N GLY A 109 0.65 0.41 -2.78
CA GLY A 109 0.79 1.67 -3.52
C GLY A 109 1.53 1.59 -4.86
N ALA A 110 1.95 0.41 -5.34
CA ALA A 110 2.62 0.31 -6.65
C ALA A 110 1.71 0.72 -7.83
N CYS A 111 0.40 0.72 -7.59
CA CYS A 111 -0.65 1.11 -8.54
C CYS A 111 -1.09 2.58 -8.42
N THR A 112 -0.33 3.42 -7.71
CA THR A 112 -0.72 4.82 -7.54
C THR A 112 -0.71 5.58 -8.86
N VAL A 113 -1.82 6.25 -9.15
CA VAL A 113 -2.01 7.22 -10.24
C VAL A 113 -2.65 8.48 -9.67
N ILE A 114 -2.66 9.57 -10.44
CA ILE A 114 -3.30 10.83 -10.04
C ILE A 114 -4.57 11.00 -10.85
N VAL A 115 -5.73 11.00 -10.19
CA VAL A 115 -7.04 11.24 -10.81
C VAL A 115 -7.55 12.60 -10.34
N ASP A 116 -7.83 13.50 -11.28
CA ASP A 116 -8.31 14.87 -11.01
C ASP A 116 -7.47 15.59 -9.94
N GLY A 117 -6.14 15.46 -10.05
CA GLY A 117 -5.18 16.06 -9.12
C GLY A 117 -4.97 15.29 -7.80
N ARG A 118 -5.67 14.18 -7.56
CA ARG A 118 -5.60 13.41 -6.31
C ARG A 118 -4.97 12.04 -6.55
N ARG A 119 -3.95 11.67 -5.77
CA ARG A 119 -3.39 10.32 -5.84
C ARG A 119 -4.35 9.28 -5.28
N ILE A 120 -4.51 8.15 -5.97
CA ILE A 120 -5.34 7.01 -5.53
C ILE A 120 -4.68 5.68 -5.88
N ASN A 121 -5.07 4.61 -5.19
CA ASN A 121 -4.75 3.23 -5.59
C ASN A 121 -5.72 2.77 -6.69
N SER A 122 -5.22 2.70 -7.93
CA SER A 122 -6.05 2.34 -9.10
C SER A 122 -6.62 0.91 -9.07
N CYS A 123 -6.07 -0.01 -8.25
CA CYS A 123 -6.64 -1.36 -8.07
C CYS A 123 -7.94 -1.38 -7.24
N LEU A 124 -8.20 -0.35 -6.43
CA LEU A 124 -9.38 -0.30 -5.55
C LEU A 124 -10.47 0.63 -6.09
N THR A 125 -10.53 0.79 -7.41
CA THR A 125 -11.57 1.59 -8.06
C THR A 125 -11.86 1.04 -9.44
N LEU A 126 -13.13 1.09 -9.86
CA LEU A 126 -13.59 0.57 -11.15
C LEU A 126 -13.47 1.67 -12.20
N ALA A 127 -13.13 1.30 -13.44
CA ALA A 127 -13.00 2.27 -14.53
C ALA A 127 -14.28 3.08 -14.75
N VAL A 128 -15.43 2.41 -14.68
CA VAL A 128 -16.76 3.01 -14.85
C VAL A 128 -17.11 4.06 -13.78
N MET A 129 -16.38 4.12 -12.67
CA MET A 129 -16.56 5.17 -11.65
C MET A 129 -15.90 6.51 -12.03
N HIS A 130 -15.10 6.52 -13.09
CA HIS A 130 -14.25 7.64 -13.50
C HIS A 130 -14.64 8.21 -14.87
N GLU A 131 -15.93 8.15 -15.24
CA GLU A 131 -16.41 8.74 -16.50
C GLU A 131 -15.98 10.22 -16.61
N GLY A 132 -15.27 10.54 -17.69
CA GLY A 132 -14.76 11.88 -17.99
C GLY A 132 -13.59 12.34 -17.12
N ALA A 133 -13.05 11.50 -16.24
CA ALA A 133 -11.97 11.90 -15.33
C ALA A 133 -10.61 12.06 -16.02
N TYR A 134 -9.75 12.90 -15.45
CA TYR A 134 -8.39 13.11 -15.90
C TYR A 134 -7.42 12.24 -15.10
N VAL A 135 -6.76 11.31 -15.77
CA VAL A 135 -5.83 10.35 -15.17
C VAL A 135 -4.40 10.65 -15.63
N THR A 136 -3.51 10.92 -14.68
CA THR A 136 -2.07 11.02 -14.93
C THR A 136 -1.36 9.80 -14.36
N THR A 137 -0.63 9.09 -15.23
CA THR A 137 0.24 7.97 -14.87
C THR A 137 1.71 8.39 -14.87
N ILE A 138 2.63 7.47 -14.55
CA ILE A 138 4.06 7.76 -14.58
C ILE A 138 4.55 8.22 -15.97
N GLU A 139 3.96 7.68 -17.04
CA GLU A 139 4.24 8.04 -18.43
C GLU A 139 3.81 9.47 -18.77
N GLY A 140 2.80 9.99 -18.07
CA GLY A 140 2.32 11.37 -18.22
C GLY A 140 3.21 12.41 -17.55
N LEU A 141 3.96 12.03 -16.51
CA LEU A 141 4.84 12.96 -15.79
C LEU A 141 6.10 13.33 -16.60
N GLY A 142 6.66 12.36 -17.32
CA GLY A 142 7.88 12.60 -18.10
C GLY A 142 8.35 11.35 -18.83
N LYS A 143 9.23 11.58 -19.82
CA LYS A 143 9.83 10.54 -20.67
C LYS A 143 11.35 10.57 -20.49
N PRO A 144 12.10 9.51 -20.85
CA PRO A 144 13.55 9.48 -20.70
C PRO A 144 14.29 10.70 -21.29
N ALA A 145 13.81 11.24 -22.41
CA ALA A 145 14.38 12.42 -23.05
C ALA A 145 14.05 13.77 -22.34
N LYS A 146 13.02 13.78 -21.48
CA LYS A 146 12.57 14.95 -20.73
C LYS A 146 11.92 14.48 -19.43
N LEU A 147 12.78 14.25 -18.45
CA LEU A 147 12.36 13.80 -17.13
C LEU A 147 11.61 14.90 -16.38
N HIS A 148 10.58 14.50 -15.65
CA HIS A 148 10.00 15.32 -14.58
C HIS A 148 11.09 15.60 -13.52
N PRO A 149 11.10 16.76 -12.84
CA PRO A 149 12.05 17.03 -11.76
C PRO A 149 12.11 15.92 -10.69
N MET A 150 10.95 15.35 -10.32
CA MET A 150 10.89 14.19 -9.42
C MET A 150 11.54 12.93 -10.00
N GLN A 151 11.36 12.65 -11.30
CA GLN A 151 12.05 11.51 -11.94
C GLN A 151 13.56 11.72 -11.95
N ALA A 152 14.03 12.94 -12.26
CA ALA A 152 15.46 13.27 -12.24
C ALA A 152 16.06 13.16 -10.82
N ALA A 153 15.34 13.62 -9.80
CA ALA A 153 15.77 13.49 -8.41
C ALA A 153 15.85 12.02 -7.97
N PHE A 154 14.90 11.17 -8.36
CA PHE A 154 14.96 9.73 -8.08
C PHE A 154 16.19 9.07 -8.72
N VAL A 155 16.61 9.50 -9.91
CA VAL A 155 17.85 9.02 -10.55
C VAL A 155 19.07 9.53 -9.77
N LYS A 156 19.11 10.83 -9.46
CA LYS A 156 20.25 11.46 -8.78
C LYS A 156 20.53 10.85 -7.40
N HIS A 157 19.49 10.55 -6.65
CA HIS A 157 19.59 10.05 -5.27
C HIS A 157 19.54 8.53 -5.16
N ASP A 158 19.51 7.80 -6.28
CA ASP A 158 19.33 6.34 -6.27
C ASP A 158 18.05 5.94 -5.49
N GLY A 159 16.95 6.64 -5.76
CA GLY A 159 15.64 6.50 -5.11
C GLY A 159 14.87 5.24 -5.55
N PHE A 160 15.56 4.23 -6.09
CA PHE A 160 14.98 2.96 -6.50
C PHE A 160 16.07 1.88 -6.62
N GLN A 161 15.65 0.62 -6.75
CA GLN A 161 16.55 -0.49 -7.11
C GLN A 161 15.89 -1.34 -8.21
N CYS A 162 15.03 -2.29 -7.85
CA CYS A 162 14.34 -3.14 -8.85
C CYS A 162 13.39 -2.36 -9.77
N GLY A 163 13.05 -1.11 -9.43
CA GLY A 163 12.20 -0.23 -10.22
C GLY A 163 10.70 -0.49 -10.10
N TYR A 164 10.26 -1.58 -9.45
CA TYR A 164 8.84 -1.99 -9.48
C TYR A 164 7.91 -1.04 -8.72
N CYS A 165 8.30 -0.57 -7.53
CA CYS A 165 7.49 0.41 -6.79
C CYS A 165 7.63 1.84 -7.34
N THR A 166 8.67 2.11 -8.13
CA THR A 166 9.11 3.46 -8.50
C THR A 166 8.03 4.30 -9.19
N PRO A 167 7.21 3.75 -10.12
CA PRO A 167 6.08 4.49 -10.70
C PRO A 167 5.12 5.03 -9.65
N GLY A 168 4.67 4.17 -8.73
CA GLY A 168 3.77 4.57 -7.64
C GLY A 168 4.42 5.55 -6.67
N GLN A 169 5.71 5.34 -6.34
CA GLN A 169 6.48 6.27 -5.50
C GLN A 169 6.55 7.67 -6.12
N ILE A 170 6.85 7.79 -7.41
CA ILE A 170 6.97 9.10 -8.08
C ILE A 170 5.61 9.79 -8.20
N CYS A 171 4.55 9.06 -8.62
CA CYS A 171 3.20 9.62 -8.66
C CYS A 171 2.74 10.12 -7.29
N SER A 172 2.96 9.31 -6.24
CA SER A 172 2.66 9.72 -4.86
C SER A 172 3.50 10.92 -4.44
N ALA A 173 4.80 10.93 -4.71
CA ALA A 173 5.70 12.00 -4.29
C ALA A 173 5.30 13.36 -4.88
N VAL A 174 4.89 13.41 -6.15
CA VAL A 174 4.37 14.63 -6.78
C VAL A 174 3.10 15.09 -6.07
N ALA A 175 2.11 14.21 -5.92
CA ALA A 175 0.84 14.55 -5.28
C ALA A 175 1.02 14.94 -3.79
N VAL A 176 1.94 14.32 -3.06
CA VAL A 176 2.26 14.67 -1.66
C VAL A 176 2.76 16.10 -1.54
N LEU A 177 3.63 16.54 -2.45
CA LEU A 177 4.10 17.93 -2.41
C LEU A 177 2.97 18.91 -2.71
N ASP A 178 2.00 18.55 -3.54
CA ASP A 178 0.82 19.37 -3.79
C ASP A 178 -0.18 19.33 -2.62
N GLU A 179 -0.35 18.18 -1.95
CA GLU A 179 -1.13 18.05 -0.71
C GLU A 179 -0.58 18.96 0.40
N ILE A 180 0.75 19.04 0.54
CA ILE A 180 1.42 19.91 1.51
C ILE A 180 1.19 21.38 1.14
N LYS A 181 1.32 21.76 -0.14
CA LYS A 181 1.02 23.13 -0.60
C LYS A 181 -0.45 23.52 -0.40
N ALA A 182 -1.34 22.53 -0.43
CA ALA A 182 -2.77 22.69 -0.18
C ALA A 182 -3.13 22.70 1.32
N ASP A 183 -2.14 22.80 2.22
CA ASP A 183 -2.31 22.85 3.67
C ASP A 183 -3.05 21.63 4.27
N ILE A 184 -2.99 20.46 3.61
CA ILE A 184 -3.61 19.23 4.11
C ILE A 184 -2.74 18.64 5.23
N PRO A 185 -3.22 18.45 6.48
CA PRO A 185 -2.44 17.89 7.56
C PRO A 185 -2.18 16.39 7.38
N SER A 186 -1.22 15.84 8.13
CA SER A 186 -0.96 14.40 8.24
C SER A 186 -0.98 13.95 9.69
N HIS A 187 -0.79 12.65 9.91
CA HIS A 187 -0.72 12.08 11.25
C HIS A 187 0.40 12.68 12.12
N VAL A 188 1.48 13.17 11.49
CA VAL A 188 2.65 13.73 12.18
C VAL A 188 2.64 15.26 12.26
N SER A 189 1.57 15.91 11.82
CA SER A 189 1.43 17.37 11.95
C SER A 189 1.25 17.75 13.42
N ALA A 190 2.21 18.50 13.97
CA ALA A 190 2.24 18.88 15.38
C ALA A 190 1.13 19.87 15.79
N ASP A 191 0.69 20.71 14.85
CA ASP A 191 -0.41 21.65 15.00
C ASP A 191 -1.29 21.57 13.75
N LEU A 192 -2.56 21.23 13.93
CA LEU A 192 -3.53 21.05 12.84
C LEU A 192 -3.99 22.39 12.23
N LEU A 193 -3.70 23.52 12.89
CA LEU A 193 -4.01 24.87 12.41
C LEU A 193 -2.83 25.53 11.71
N ALA A 194 -1.63 24.98 11.85
CA ALA A 194 -0.42 25.48 11.20
C ALA A 194 -0.25 24.89 9.80
N ARG A 195 0.38 25.66 8.90
CA ARG A 195 0.73 25.16 7.57
C ARG A 195 1.78 24.04 7.65
N PRO A 196 1.54 22.85 7.06
CA PRO A 196 2.51 21.77 7.06
C PRO A 196 3.74 22.18 6.24
N ARG A 197 4.92 21.84 6.76
CA ARG A 197 6.18 21.99 6.02
C ARG A 197 6.60 20.62 5.51
N PRO A 198 7.28 20.51 4.36
CA PRO A 198 7.64 19.22 3.78
C PRO A 198 8.82 18.57 4.50
N THR A 199 8.81 18.48 5.85
CA THR A 199 9.89 17.93 6.67
C THR A 199 10.12 16.44 6.38
N ASN A 200 11.30 15.93 6.77
CA ASN A 200 11.62 14.51 6.62
C ASN A 200 10.65 13.56 7.32
N LEU A 201 9.98 13.99 8.38
CA LEU A 201 8.95 13.21 9.07
C LEU A 201 7.62 13.24 8.29
N GLU A 202 7.20 14.42 7.82
CA GLU A 202 6.00 14.60 6.99
C GLU A 202 6.09 13.84 5.66
N LEU A 203 7.25 13.89 4.98
CA LEU A 203 7.43 13.15 3.73
C LEU A 203 7.35 11.64 3.95
N ARG A 204 7.95 11.12 5.02
CA ARG A 204 7.89 9.69 5.34
C ARG A 204 6.47 9.25 5.63
N GLU A 205 5.77 9.96 6.52
CA GLU A 205 4.38 9.62 6.88
C GLU A 205 3.47 9.61 5.65
N ARG A 206 3.53 10.66 4.83
CA ARG A 206 2.67 10.78 3.64
C ARG A 206 3.01 9.79 2.54
N MET A 207 4.22 9.24 2.53
CA MET A 207 4.65 8.20 1.59
C MET A 207 4.49 6.78 2.14
N SER A 208 4.04 6.61 3.39
CA SER A 208 3.86 5.29 4.03
C SER A 208 2.90 4.36 3.27
N GLY A 209 2.04 4.89 2.41
CA GLY A 209 1.17 4.10 1.51
C GLY A 209 1.87 3.45 0.32
N ASN A 210 3.15 3.73 0.07
CA ASN A 210 3.93 3.18 -1.04
C ASN A 210 5.09 2.32 -0.51
N ILE A 211 4.93 1.01 -0.59
CA ILE A 211 5.90 0.05 -0.05
C ILE A 211 7.04 -0.20 -1.05
N CYS A 212 8.27 -0.17 -0.54
CA CYS A 212 9.50 -0.53 -1.25
C CYS A 212 10.19 -1.70 -0.55
N ARG A 213 10.13 -2.91 -1.12
CA ARG A 213 10.78 -4.09 -0.53
C ARG A 213 12.30 -4.06 -0.62
N CYS A 214 12.84 -3.35 -1.61
CA CYS A 214 14.28 -3.10 -1.75
C CYS A 214 14.84 -2.19 -0.65
N GLY A 215 13.98 -1.45 0.06
CA GLY A 215 14.40 -0.59 1.18
C GLY A 215 15.00 0.76 0.76
N ALA A 216 14.69 1.28 -0.43
CA ALA A 216 15.22 2.56 -0.93
C ALA A 216 14.62 3.83 -0.26
N TYR A 217 13.94 3.68 0.89
CA TYR A 217 13.14 4.75 1.49
C TYR A 217 13.92 6.02 1.84
N SER A 218 15.15 5.88 2.37
CA SER A 218 15.99 7.03 2.70
C SER A 218 16.28 7.87 1.45
N ASN A 219 16.70 7.21 0.37
CA ASN A 219 17.01 7.84 -0.91
C ASN A 219 15.77 8.46 -1.58
N ILE A 220 14.62 7.82 -1.46
CA ILE A 220 13.32 8.38 -1.91
C ILE A 220 13.01 9.68 -1.16
N ALA A 221 13.23 9.71 0.16
CA ALA A 221 12.99 10.92 0.96
C ALA A 221 13.95 12.06 0.58
N GLU A 222 15.22 11.77 0.29
CA GLU A 222 16.19 12.77 -0.18
C GLU A 222 15.84 13.33 -1.57
N ALA A 223 15.40 12.46 -2.49
CA ALA A 223 14.90 12.90 -3.81
C ALA A 223 13.73 13.89 -3.68
N MET A 224 12.78 13.60 -2.78
CA MET A 224 11.65 14.48 -2.53
C MET A 224 12.06 15.78 -1.83
N ALA A 225 13.02 15.72 -0.90
CA ALA A 225 13.52 16.90 -0.21
C ALA A 225 14.16 17.89 -1.20
N GLU A 226 14.96 17.41 -2.15
CA GLU A 226 15.54 18.24 -3.22
C GLU A 226 14.46 18.94 -4.05
N VAL A 227 13.44 18.21 -4.51
CA VAL A 227 12.35 18.81 -5.31
C VAL A 227 11.52 19.80 -4.49
N ALA A 228 11.39 19.56 -3.18
CA ALA A 228 10.75 20.49 -2.25
C ALA A 228 11.59 21.74 -1.95
N GLY A 229 12.80 21.87 -2.52
CA GLY A 229 13.71 22.99 -2.28
C GLY A 229 14.41 22.94 -0.93
N ARG A 230 14.43 21.78 -0.26
CA ARG A 230 15.26 21.54 0.93
C ARG A 230 16.60 20.99 0.44
N LEU A 231 17.68 21.73 0.70
CA LEU A 231 19.03 21.19 0.52
C LEU A 231 19.19 20.00 1.48
N ALA A 232 19.70 18.89 0.93
CA ALA A 232 20.08 17.68 1.67
C ALA A 232 21.15 17.98 2.73
#